data_AF-A0A3D4V0N4-F1
#
_entry.id   AF-A0A3D4V0N4-F1
#
_cell.length_a   1.000
_cell.length_b   1.000
_cell.length_c   1.000
_cell.angle_alpha   90.00
_cell.angle_beta   90.00
_cell.angle_gamma   90.00
#
_symmetry.space_group_name_H-M   'P 1'
#
loop_
_entity.id
_entity.type
_entity.pdbx_description
1 polymer ?
#
loop_
_entity_poly.entity_id
_entity_poly.type
_entity_poly.pdbx_seq_one_letter_code
_entity_poly.pdbx_strand_id
1 'polypeptide(L)'
;THNGFTPEPGRVLYLDYESDANDMNARFKAICNGLGIAEPVFDYRRMSLSVPMESERILEIVDERDISLVIVDSAAPGAGGEPEKAVTALEYFNALNASHTTTLTIGHVSKSETNEKGTGTPFGSIFWRNEPRSLWEITQGSTFTKSVKEFGLFQTKYNAGAGEDPIGLRFTFDDPRTARKVEVERIDISSNIDLAENLSWHEKISKVILEHRHSNRKRPFEGVAAMAIAEHYGEPGKINTIQKTLSHGKDRGIFAQPSRGAWDLRAEMERDSYNAQTESMNIGSQSEHFNR
;
A
#
# COMPACT_ATOMS: atom_id res chain seq x y z
N THR A 1 0.12 -13.92 -12.76
CA THR A 1 0.57 -12.79 -11.93
C THR A 1 0.74 -11.58 -12.82
N HIS A 2 0.22 -10.42 -12.42
CA HIS A 2 0.39 -9.15 -13.14
C HIS A 2 0.92 -8.13 -12.13
N ASN A 3 2.09 -7.54 -12.38
CA ASN A 3 2.72 -6.56 -11.47
C ASN A 3 2.83 -7.04 -10.00
N GLY A 4 3.25 -8.29 -9.81
CA GLY A 4 3.38 -8.88 -8.47
C GLY A 4 2.06 -9.22 -7.78
N PHE A 5 0.91 -9.00 -8.44
CA PHE A 5 -0.40 -9.42 -7.94
C PHE A 5 -0.82 -10.75 -8.55
N THR A 6 -1.45 -11.60 -7.73
CA THR A 6 -2.13 -12.82 -8.16
C THR A 6 -3.63 -12.59 -8.04
N PRO A 7 -4.33 -12.21 -9.13
CA PRO A 7 -5.76 -12.00 -9.08
C PRO A 7 -6.50 -13.34 -9.03
N GLU A 8 -7.61 -13.37 -8.28
CA GLU A 8 -8.60 -14.44 -8.35
C GLU A 8 -9.76 -13.99 -9.26
N PRO A 9 -10.24 -14.84 -10.19
CA PRO A 9 -11.39 -14.50 -11.02
C PRO A 9 -12.65 -14.30 -10.16
N GLY A 10 -13.38 -13.22 -10.42
CA GLY A 10 -14.65 -12.92 -9.77
C GLY A 10 -15.48 -11.94 -10.59
N ARG A 11 -16.81 -12.00 -10.46
CA ARG A 11 -17.70 -11.05 -11.15
C ARG A 11 -17.75 -9.74 -10.38
N VAL A 12 -17.64 -8.64 -11.11
CA VAL A 12 -17.52 -7.30 -10.54
C VAL A 12 -18.71 -6.45 -10.98
N LEU A 13 -19.33 -5.77 -10.02
CA LEU A 13 -20.30 -4.71 -10.26
C LEU A 13 -19.66 -3.35 -9.94
N TYR A 14 -19.64 -2.45 -10.92
CA TYR A 14 -19.12 -1.09 -10.77
C TYR A 14 -20.27 -0.09 -10.74
N LEU A 15 -20.41 0.62 -9.62
CA LEU A 15 -21.41 1.67 -9.39
C LEU A 15 -20.74 3.05 -9.56
N ASP A 16 -21.06 3.73 -10.66
CA ASP A 16 -20.40 4.99 -11.07
C ASP A 16 -21.30 6.21 -10.86
N TYR A 17 -20.85 7.13 -10.00
CA TYR A 17 -21.42 8.44 -9.72
C TYR A 17 -20.63 9.58 -10.39
N GLU A 18 -19.38 9.35 -10.80
CA GLU A 18 -18.43 10.41 -11.15
C GLU A 18 -18.25 10.62 -12.67
N SER A 19 -18.37 9.57 -13.49
CA SER A 19 -18.04 9.62 -14.93
C SER A 19 -19.17 9.13 -15.87
N ASP A 20 -18.86 8.34 -16.89
CA ASP A 20 -19.85 7.61 -17.68
C ASP A 20 -19.24 6.30 -18.24
N ALA A 21 -20.07 5.49 -18.90
CA ALA A 21 -19.65 4.22 -19.47
C ALA A 21 -18.56 4.36 -20.55
N ASN A 22 -18.57 5.46 -21.32
CA ASN A 22 -17.59 5.66 -22.39
C ASN A 22 -16.22 6.00 -21.80
N ASP A 23 -16.18 6.90 -20.82
CA ASP A 23 -14.96 7.27 -20.11
C ASP A 23 -14.37 6.08 -19.35
N MET A 24 -15.22 5.31 -18.66
CA MET A 24 -14.81 4.09 -17.97
C MET A 24 -14.21 3.08 -18.95
N ASN A 25 -14.91 2.80 -20.05
CA ASN A 25 -14.44 1.86 -21.07
C ASN A 25 -13.12 2.30 -21.68
N ALA A 26 -12.94 3.60 -21.97
CA ALA A 26 -11.69 4.13 -22.52
C ALA A 26 -10.51 3.91 -21.56
N ARG A 27 -10.68 4.26 -20.27
CA ARG A 27 -9.64 4.07 -19.24
C ARG A 27 -9.32 2.59 -19.03
N PHE A 28 -10.36 1.75 -18.97
CA PHE A 28 -10.21 0.31 -18.76
C PHE A 28 -9.46 -0.36 -19.90
N LYS A 29 -9.81 -0.02 -21.14
CA LYS A 29 -9.12 -0.46 -22.36
C LYS A 29 -7.65 -0.09 -22.34
N ALA A 30 -7.35 1.14 -21.97
CA ALA A 30 -5.97 1.63 -21.92
C ALA A 30 -5.10 0.81 -20.95
N ILE A 31 -5.64 0.49 -19.77
CA ILE A 31 -4.95 -0.35 -18.78
C ILE A 31 -4.81 -1.79 -19.28
N CYS A 32 -5.86 -2.38 -19.85
CA CYS A 32 -5.79 -3.75 -20.41
C CYS A 32 -4.75 -3.85 -21.53
N ASN A 33 -4.72 -2.86 -22.43
CA ASN A 33 -3.71 -2.75 -23.49
C ASN A 33 -2.29 -2.63 -22.92
N GLY A 34 -2.12 -1.90 -21.82
CA GLY A 34 -0.83 -1.77 -21.14
C GLY A 34 -0.37 -3.04 -20.44
N LEU A 35 -1.31 -3.79 -19.84
CA LEU A 35 -1.05 -5.07 -19.20
C LEU A 35 -0.91 -6.23 -20.20
N GLY A 36 -1.31 -6.04 -21.46
CA GLY A 36 -1.30 -7.08 -22.48
C GLY A 36 -2.33 -8.19 -22.22
N ILE A 37 -3.47 -7.85 -21.60
CA ILE A 37 -4.55 -8.80 -21.29
C ILE A 37 -5.80 -8.50 -22.11
N ALA A 38 -6.62 -9.52 -22.33
CA ALA A 38 -7.96 -9.32 -22.88
C ALA A 38 -8.82 -8.53 -21.88
N GLU A 39 -9.69 -7.66 -22.40
CA GLU A 39 -10.65 -6.92 -21.58
C GLU A 39 -11.61 -7.89 -20.87
N PRO A 40 -11.59 -8.00 -19.54
CA PRO A 40 -12.60 -8.78 -18.83
C PRO A 40 -13.94 -8.05 -18.86
N VAL A 41 -15.01 -8.83 -18.76
CA VAL A 41 -16.37 -8.30 -18.67
C VAL A 41 -16.70 -8.03 -17.21
N PHE A 42 -17.20 -6.83 -16.91
CA PHE A 42 -17.76 -6.48 -15.62
C PHE A 42 -19.11 -5.78 -15.80
N ASP A 43 -19.95 -5.88 -14.78
CA ASP A 43 -21.24 -5.22 -14.76
C ASP A 43 -21.04 -3.75 -14.40
N TYR A 44 -21.42 -2.85 -15.31
CA TYR A 44 -21.36 -1.40 -15.09
C TYR A 44 -22.76 -0.84 -14.86
N ARG A 45 -22.88 0.05 -13.88
CA ARG A 45 -24.09 0.83 -13.65
C ARG A 45 -23.76 2.27 -13.33
N ARG A 46 -24.28 3.18 -14.15
CA ARG A 46 -24.35 4.60 -13.82
C ARG A 46 -25.38 4.81 -12.71
N MET A 47 -24.99 5.49 -11.65
CA MET A 47 -25.84 5.79 -10.51
C MET A 47 -26.33 7.24 -10.54
N SER A 48 -27.53 7.45 -9.99
CA SER A 48 -28.12 8.78 -9.80
C SER A 48 -28.78 8.94 -8.44
N LEU A 49 -29.16 7.82 -7.82
CA LEU A 49 -29.62 7.75 -6.44
C LEU A 49 -28.53 7.12 -5.55
N SER A 50 -28.61 7.37 -4.26
CA SER A 50 -27.63 6.87 -3.29
C SER A 50 -27.70 5.36 -3.11
N VAL A 51 -26.62 4.77 -2.56
CA VAL A 51 -26.55 3.35 -2.27
C VAL A 51 -27.68 2.90 -1.32
N PRO A 52 -28.00 3.63 -0.22
CA PRO A 52 -29.17 3.27 0.60
C PRO A 52 -30.48 3.23 -0.18
N MET A 53 -30.72 4.21 -1.07
CA MET A 53 -31.96 4.29 -1.86
C MET A 53 -32.09 3.18 -2.91
N GLU A 54 -30.98 2.74 -3.48
CA GLU A 54 -30.93 1.68 -4.51
C GLU A 54 -30.56 0.31 -3.93
N SER A 55 -30.52 0.17 -2.61
CA SER A 55 -29.99 -1.01 -1.92
C SER A 55 -30.67 -2.30 -2.39
N GLU A 56 -32.01 -2.36 -2.41
CA GLU A 56 -32.75 -3.52 -2.91
C GLU A 56 -32.34 -3.91 -4.33
N ARG A 57 -32.22 -2.92 -5.23
CA ARG A 57 -31.85 -3.18 -6.61
C ARG A 57 -30.40 -3.63 -6.76
N ILE A 58 -29.49 -3.11 -5.93
CA ILE A 58 -28.10 -3.57 -5.89
C ILE A 58 -28.04 -5.02 -5.40
N LEU A 59 -28.81 -5.37 -4.37
CA LEU A 59 -28.90 -6.74 -3.84
C LEU A 59 -29.41 -7.72 -4.90
N GLU A 60 -30.48 -7.37 -5.62
CA GLU A 60 -30.99 -8.17 -6.74
C GLU A 60 -29.90 -8.44 -7.77
N ILE A 61 -29.14 -7.42 -8.19
CA ILE A 61 -28.06 -7.59 -9.17
C ILE A 61 -26.95 -8.49 -8.61
N VAL A 62 -26.60 -8.32 -7.34
CA VAL A 62 -25.57 -9.12 -6.68
C VAL A 62 -25.95 -10.60 -6.67
N ASP A 63 -27.19 -10.92 -6.30
CA ASP A 63 -27.71 -12.28 -6.25
C ASP A 63 -27.91 -12.88 -7.66
N GLU A 64 -28.61 -12.18 -8.55
CA GLU A 64 -28.93 -12.66 -9.91
C GLU A 64 -27.67 -12.92 -10.75
N ARG A 65 -26.61 -12.13 -10.54
CA ARG A 65 -25.38 -12.19 -11.35
C ARG A 65 -24.21 -12.81 -10.62
N ASP A 66 -24.38 -13.30 -9.39
CA ASP A 66 -23.30 -13.89 -8.59
C ASP A 66 -22.08 -12.96 -8.47
N ILE A 67 -22.34 -11.70 -8.08
CA ILE A 67 -21.31 -10.66 -7.97
C ILE A 67 -20.44 -10.94 -6.74
N SER A 68 -19.12 -11.04 -6.95
CA SER A 68 -18.13 -11.28 -5.90
C SER A 68 -17.52 -9.98 -5.34
N LEU A 69 -17.58 -8.88 -6.11
CA LEU A 69 -17.06 -7.58 -5.73
C LEU A 69 -17.97 -6.44 -6.23
N VAL A 70 -18.39 -5.56 -5.33
CA VAL A 70 -19.05 -4.29 -5.67
C VAL A 70 -18.08 -3.13 -5.47
N ILE A 71 -17.85 -2.34 -6.51
CA ILE A 71 -17.04 -1.11 -6.45
C ILE A 71 -17.98 0.10 -6.50
N VAL A 72 -17.79 1.05 -5.57
CA VAL A 72 -18.55 2.31 -5.52
C VAL A 72 -17.61 3.49 -5.75
N ASP A 73 -17.80 4.18 -6.88
CA ASP A 73 -17.08 5.41 -7.24
C ASP A 73 -18.09 6.57 -7.32
N SER A 74 -18.29 7.40 -6.30
CA SER A 74 -17.50 7.56 -5.08
C SER A 74 -18.36 7.64 -3.80
N ALA A 75 -17.70 7.67 -2.64
CA ALA A 75 -18.31 7.63 -1.31
C ALA A 75 -19.35 8.73 -1.06
N ALA A 76 -19.00 9.99 -1.32
CA ALA A 76 -19.84 11.13 -0.94
C ALA A 76 -21.15 11.21 -1.74
N PRO A 77 -21.14 11.12 -3.09
CA PRO A 77 -22.39 10.99 -3.86
C PRO A 77 -23.16 9.71 -3.54
N GLY A 78 -22.45 8.60 -3.30
CA GLY A 78 -23.05 7.32 -2.97
C GLY A 78 -23.77 7.30 -1.61
N ALA A 79 -23.42 8.18 -0.68
CA ALA A 79 -24.00 8.22 0.65
C ALA A 79 -25.44 8.75 0.68
N GLY A 80 -25.78 9.72 -0.18
CA GLY A 80 -27.13 10.30 -0.25
C GLY A 80 -27.48 11.35 0.82
N GLY A 81 -26.48 11.85 1.55
CA GLY A 81 -26.61 12.90 2.56
C GLY A 81 -25.26 13.58 2.84
N GLU A 82 -25.19 14.38 3.90
CA GLU A 82 -23.93 15.01 4.36
C GLU A 82 -22.93 13.95 4.84
N PRO A 83 -21.79 13.73 4.16
CA PRO A 83 -20.82 12.69 4.53
C PRO A 83 -20.26 12.85 5.95
N GLU A 84 -20.27 14.06 6.51
CA GLU A 84 -19.85 14.40 7.87
C GLU A 84 -20.78 13.85 8.97
N LYS A 85 -22.02 13.47 8.62
CA LYS A 85 -22.98 12.92 9.57
C LYS A 85 -22.72 11.42 9.77
N ALA A 86 -22.60 11.04 11.04
CA ALA A 86 -22.45 9.63 11.43
C ALA A 86 -23.56 8.73 10.87
N VAL A 87 -24.82 9.19 10.95
CA VAL A 87 -25.98 8.43 10.45
C VAL A 87 -25.87 8.14 8.96
N THR A 88 -25.46 9.12 8.16
CA THR A 88 -25.30 8.97 6.70
C THR A 88 -24.24 7.94 6.35
N ALA A 89 -23.08 7.97 7.02
CA ALA A 89 -22.03 6.96 6.81
C ALA A 89 -22.51 5.56 7.24
N LEU A 90 -23.17 5.44 8.40
CA LEU A 90 -23.67 4.17 8.90
C LEU A 90 -24.74 3.56 7.99
N GLU A 91 -25.69 4.36 7.50
CA GLU A 91 -26.71 3.92 6.53
C GLU A 91 -26.09 3.42 5.23
N TYR A 92 -25.08 4.14 4.72
CA TYR A 92 -24.31 3.73 3.54
C TYR A 92 -23.64 2.35 3.74
N PHE A 93 -22.90 2.17 4.83
CA PHE A 93 -22.22 0.89 5.10
C PHE A 93 -23.20 -0.23 5.42
N ASN A 94 -24.30 0.04 6.11
CA ASN A 94 -25.36 -0.95 6.36
C ASN A 94 -25.98 -1.46 5.06
N ALA A 95 -26.26 -0.56 4.11
CA ALA A 95 -26.78 -0.92 2.80
C ALA A 95 -25.79 -1.81 2.01
N LEU A 96 -24.50 -1.50 2.06
CA LEU A 96 -23.47 -2.33 1.42
C LEU A 96 -23.30 -3.70 2.13
N ASN A 97 -23.32 -3.73 3.45
CA ASN A 97 -23.15 -4.96 4.24
C ASN A 97 -24.29 -5.96 3.99
N ALA A 98 -25.49 -5.49 3.65
CA ALA A 98 -26.61 -6.35 3.29
C ALA A 98 -26.34 -7.23 2.05
N SER A 99 -25.39 -6.85 1.19
CA SER A 99 -25.04 -7.63 -0.01
C SER A 99 -24.25 -8.90 0.27
N HIS A 100 -23.71 -9.05 1.48
CA HIS A 100 -22.85 -10.18 1.87
C HIS A 100 -21.65 -10.44 0.93
N THR A 101 -21.30 -9.48 0.06
CA THR A 101 -20.19 -9.56 -0.89
C THR A 101 -19.09 -8.58 -0.52
N THR A 102 -17.89 -8.75 -1.09
CA THR A 102 -16.81 -7.78 -0.87
C THR A 102 -17.19 -6.44 -1.51
N THR A 103 -17.02 -5.34 -0.78
CA THR A 103 -17.27 -4.00 -1.28
C THR A 103 -16.00 -3.15 -1.21
N LEU A 104 -15.80 -2.32 -2.23
CA LEU A 104 -14.72 -1.34 -2.32
C LEU A 104 -15.32 0.04 -2.59
N THR A 105 -15.11 0.97 -1.68
CA THR A 105 -15.57 2.35 -1.80
C THR A 105 -14.39 3.27 -2.07
N ILE A 106 -14.49 4.10 -3.12
CA ILE A 106 -13.51 5.15 -3.42
C ILE A 106 -13.94 6.42 -2.69
N GLY A 107 -13.11 6.89 -1.75
CA GLY A 107 -13.36 8.10 -0.97
C GLY A 107 -12.31 9.17 -1.22
N HIS A 108 -12.75 10.41 -1.40
CA HIS A 108 -11.84 11.55 -1.41
C HIS A 108 -11.30 11.80 0.01
N VAL A 109 -10.04 12.23 0.11
CA VAL A 109 -9.41 12.64 1.37
C VAL A 109 -9.54 14.15 1.57
N SER A 110 -9.68 14.59 2.83
CA SER A 110 -9.78 16.02 3.15
C SER A 110 -8.39 16.71 3.05
N LYS A 111 -8.33 17.87 2.39
CA LYS A 111 -7.08 18.66 2.26
C LYS A 111 -6.62 19.30 3.58
N SER A 112 -7.51 19.42 4.57
CA SER A 112 -7.23 20.07 5.86
C SER A 112 -6.36 19.22 6.78
N GLU A 113 -6.35 17.90 6.60
CA GLU A 113 -5.55 16.97 7.43
C GLU A 113 -4.19 16.60 6.81
N THR A 114 -4.01 16.88 5.52
CA THR A 114 -2.76 16.58 4.78
C THR A 114 -1.61 17.54 5.10
N ASN A 115 -1.88 18.67 5.78
CA ASN A 115 -0.85 19.65 6.12
C ASN A 115 -0.12 19.37 7.45
N GLU A 116 -0.58 18.39 8.24
CA GLU A 116 0.06 18.03 9.51
C GLU A 116 0.36 16.53 9.59
N LYS A 117 1.28 16.02 8.75
CA LYS A 117 2.03 14.77 9.01
C LYS A 117 1.20 13.49 9.29
N GLY A 118 -0.07 13.46 8.92
CA GLY A 118 -0.98 12.35 9.17
C GLY A 118 -1.47 11.70 7.87
N THR A 119 -1.58 10.38 7.88
CA THR A 119 -2.30 9.60 6.86
C THR A 119 -3.64 10.26 6.54
N GLY A 120 -3.92 10.55 5.27
CA GLY A 120 -5.15 11.19 4.84
C GLY A 120 -6.36 10.36 5.24
N THR A 121 -7.27 10.94 6.03
CA THR A 121 -8.54 10.28 6.33
C THR A 121 -9.57 10.58 5.23
N PRO A 122 -10.47 9.62 4.93
CA PRO A 122 -11.59 9.89 4.03
C PRO A 122 -12.41 11.06 4.56
N PHE A 123 -12.78 11.97 3.65
CA PHE A 123 -13.65 13.09 3.96
C PHE A 123 -15.01 12.61 4.49
N GLY A 124 -15.42 13.17 5.63
CA GLY A 124 -16.71 12.90 6.25
C GLY A 124 -16.58 12.57 7.75
N SER A 125 -17.56 11.85 8.28
CA SER A 125 -17.56 11.39 9.66
C SER A 125 -16.45 10.35 9.93
N ILE A 126 -16.09 10.17 11.20
CA ILE A 126 -15.12 9.14 11.62
C ILE A 126 -15.54 7.71 11.21
N PHE A 127 -16.82 7.48 10.93
CA PHE A 127 -17.34 6.18 10.52
C PHE A 127 -16.83 5.74 9.14
N TRP A 128 -16.43 6.66 8.27
CA TRP A 128 -15.73 6.31 7.01
C TRP A 128 -14.38 5.64 7.25
N ARG A 129 -13.74 5.89 8.40
CA ARG A 129 -12.55 5.16 8.84
C ARG A 129 -12.91 3.94 9.68
N ASN A 130 -13.96 3.99 10.50
CA ASN A 130 -14.25 2.93 11.47
C ASN A 130 -14.97 1.70 10.87
N GLU A 131 -15.86 1.89 9.91
CA GLU A 131 -16.65 0.79 9.33
C GLU A 131 -15.85 -0.13 8.40
N PRO A 132 -14.96 0.36 7.50
CA PRO A 132 -14.20 -0.52 6.63
C PRO A 132 -13.24 -1.44 7.40
N ARG A 133 -13.13 -2.70 6.97
CA ARG A 133 -12.19 -3.68 7.56
C ARG A 133 -10.73 -3.47 7.14
N SER A 134 -10.54 -2.79 6.01
CA SER A 134 -9.25 -2.40 5.45
C SER A 134 -9.38 -1.00 4.86
N LEU A 135 -8.36 -0.16 5.04
CA LEU A 135 -8.30 1.17 4.44
C LEU A 135 -6.94 1.35 3.76
N TRP A 136 -6.99 1.78 2.51
CA TRP A 136 -5.83 2.07 1.69
C TRP A 136 -5.85 3.54 1.28
N GLU A 137 -4.73 4.21 1.47
CA GLU A 137 -4.50 5.58 1.01
C GLU A 137 -3.66 5.55 -0.27
N ILE A 138 -4.06 6.35 -1.27
CA ILE A 138 -3.28 6.54 -2.49
C ILE A 138 -2.60 7.91 -2.39
N THR A 139 -1.28 7.91 -2.41
CA THR A 139 -0.46 9.13 -2.41
C THR A 139 0.25 9.28 -3.73
N GLN A 140 0.26 10.49 -4.27
CA GLN A 140 1.00 10.82 -5.48
C GLN A 140 2.48 11.09 -5.13
N GLY A 141 3.40 10.52 -5.90
CA GLY A 141 4.83 10.79 -5.76
C GLY A 141 5.30 12.01 -6.54
N SER A 142 6.57 12.39 -6.33
CA SER A 142 7.22 13.52 -7.01
C SER A 142 7.28 13.36 -8.54
N THR A 143 7.34 12.11 -9.03
CA THR A 143 7.31 11.81 -10.46
C THR A 143 5.88 11.95 -10.97
N PHE A 144 5.51 13.17 -11.36
CA PHE A 144 4.20 13.49 -11.89
C PHE A 144 4.29 14.38 -13.12
N THR A 145 4.65 13.76 -14.24
CA THR A 145 4.70 14.40 -15.54
C THR A 145 3.44 14.10 -16.35
N LYS A 146 3.35 14.65 -17.57
CA LYS A 146 2.25 14.36 -18.49
C LYS A 146 2.20 12.90 -18.94
N SER A 147 3.37 12.24 -19.04
CA SER A 147 3.47 10.87 -19.57
C SER A 147 3.78 9.82 -18.50
N VAL A 148 4.25 10.23 -17.32
CA VAL A 148 4.66 9.31 -16.25
C VAL A 148 4.14 9.82 -14.93
N LYS A 149 3.46 8.95 -14.17
CA LYS A 149 2.93 9.23 -12.84
C LYS A 149 3.29 8.10 -11.89
N GLU A 150 3.77 8.43 -10.71
CA GLU A 150 4.05 7.46 -9.64
C GLU A 150 3.09 7.64 -8.48
N PHE A 151 2.61 6.53 -7.94
CA PHE A 151 1.73 6.50 -6.79
C PHE A 151 2.21 5.45 -5.78
N GLY A 152 2.05 5.77 -4.50
CA GLY A 152 2.17 4.82 -3.39
C GLY A 152 0.79 4.49 -2.85
N LEU A 153 0.55 3.21 -2.57
CA LEU A 153 -0.62 2.73 -1.86
C LEU A 153 -0.18 2.28 -0.47
N PHE A 154 -0.78 2.87 0.56
CA PHE A 154 -0.43 2.62 1.96
C PHE A 154 -1.64 2.08 2.71
N GLN A 155 -1.51 0.92 3.35
CA GLN A 155 -2.59 0.39 4.16
C GLN A 155 -2.60 1.09 5.53
N THR A 156 -3.55 2.00 5.74
CA THR A 156 -3.63 2.83 6.95
C THR A 156 -4.53 2.24 8.03
N LYS A 157 -5.25 1.17 7.69
CA LYS A 157 -6.04 0.35 8.62
C LYS A 157 -6.16 -1.07 8.08
N TYR A 158 -6.02 -2.04 8.98
CA TYR A 158 -6.39 -3.42 8.73
C TYR A 158 -6.82 -4.09 10.04
N ASN A 159 -7.96 -4.77 10.03
CA ASN A 159 -8.49 -5.39 11.24
C ASN A 159 -7.92 -6.80 11.52
N ALA A 160 -7.26 -7.44 10.56
CA ALA A 160 -7.02 -8.90 10.57
C ALA A 160 -5.58 -9.30 10.24
N GLY A 161 -4.61 -8.95 11.08
CA GLY A 161 -3.21 -9.39 10.93
C GLY A 161 -2.24 -8.23 10.88
N ALA A 162 -1.05 -8.47 10.30
CA ALA A 162 0.03 -7.48 10.23
C ALA A 162 -0.18 -6.40 9.15
N GLY A 163 -1.10 -6.63 8.21
CA GLY A 163 -1.28 -5.79 7.03
C GLY A 163 -0.33 -6.18 5.89
N GLU A 164 -0.39 -5.40 4.83
CA GLU A 164 0.42 -5.54 3.62
C GLU A 164 1.48 -4.45 3.56
N ASP A 165 2.64 -4.78 2.96
CA ASP A 165 3.67 -3.79 2.69
C ASP A 165 3.15 -2.73 1.70
N PRO A 166 3.60 -1.46 1.81
CA PRO A 166 3.27 -0.41 0.88
C PRO A 166 3.54 -0.80 -0.58
N ILE A 167 2.65 -0.40 -1.49
CA ILE A 167 2.71 -0.76 -2.91
C ILE A 167 3.02 0.46 -3.78
N GLY A 168 4.18 0.44 -4.44
CA GLY A 168 4.55 1.47 -5.42
C GLY A 168 4.12 1.08 -6.82
N LEU A 169 3.45 1.99 -7.52
CA LEU A 169 3.06 1.81 -8.92
C LEU A 169 3.52 3.00 -9.76
N ARG A 170 4.14 2.72 -10.91
CA ARG A 170 4.38 3.71 -11.96
C ARG A 170 3.43 3.45 -13.12
N PHE A 171 2.79 4.52 -13.57
CA PHE A 171 1.92 4.56 -14.73
C PHE A 171 2.63 5.33 -15.85
N THR A 172 2.82 4.70 -17.00
CA THR A 172 3.41 5.29 -18.20
C THR A 172 2.35 5.33 -19.31
N PHE A 173 2.03 6.53 -19.77
CA PHE A 173 1.03 6.81 -20.79
C PHE A 173 1.71 6.87 -22.16
N ASP A 174 1.18 6.15 -23.15
CA ASP A 174 1.68 6.16 -24.53
C ASP A 174 1.58 7.55 -25.18
N ASP A 175 0.45 8.22 -24.95
CA ASP A 175 0.20 9.60 -25.35
C ASP A 175 -0.54 10.33 -24.22
N PRO A 176 -0.03 11.48 -23.74
CA PRO A 176 -0.62 12.20 -22.61
C PRO A 176 -2.04 12.73 -22.81
N ARG A 177 -2.55 12.77 -24.04
CA ARG A 177 -3.87 13.32 -24.35
C ARG A 177 -4.90 12.23 -24.57
N THR A 178 -4.50 11.16 -25.24
CA THR A 178 -5.40 10.10 -25.67
C THR A 178 -5.29 8.84 -24.82
N ALA A 179 -4.14 8.60 -24.19
CA ALA A 179 -3.89 7.50 -23.25
C ALA A 179 -4.48 6.16 -23.75
N ARG A 180 -4.16 5.75 -24.99
CA ARG A 180 -4.72 4.50 -25.57
C ARG A 180 -4.08 3.26 -24.97
N LYS A 181 -2.92 3.41 -24.36
CA LYS A 181 -2.19 2.38 -23.62
C LYS A 181 -1.56 3.01 -22.38
N VAL A 182 -1.79 2.39 -21.22
CA VAL A 182 -1.19 2.79 -19.96
C VAL A 182 -0.46 1.59 -19.36
N GLU A 183 0.86 1.62 -19.45
CA GLU A 183 1.71 0.61 -18.82
C GLU A 183 1.76 0.88 -17.32
N VAL A 184 1.59 -0.17 -16.52
CA VAL A 184 1.67 -0.10 -15.06
C VAL A 184 2.78 -1.05 -14.63
N GLU A 185 3.71 -0.59 -13.81
CA GLU A 185 4.77 -1.42 -13.23
C GLU A 185 4.90 -1.20 -11.72
N ARG A 186 5.37 -2.23 -11.00
CA ARG A 186 5.76 -2.09 -9.60
C ARG A 186 7.04 -1.28 -9.51
N ILE A 187 7.07 -0.32 -8.60
CA ILE A 187 8.28 0.40 -8.23
C ILE A 187 8.56 0.24 -6.75
N ASP A 188 9.83 0.36 -6.40
CA ASP A 188 10.22 0.54 -5.01
C ASP A 188 9.81 1.96 -4.57
N ILE A 189 8.79 2.06 -3.72
CA ILE A 189 8.27 3.33 -3.14
C ILE A 189 9.40 4.21 -2.64
N SER A 190 10.40 3.58 -2.05
CA SER A 190 11.46 4.28 -1.36
C SER A 190 12.51 4.89 -2.29
N SER A 191 12.46 4.58 -3.59
CA SER A 191 13.23 5.31 -4.61
C SER A 191 12.64 6.69 -4.93
N ASN A 192 11.40 6.97 -4.50
CA ASN A 192 10.76 8.28 -4.62
C ASN A 192 10.67 8.96 -3.25
N ILE A 193 11.25 10.15 -3.12
CA ILE A 193 11.40 10.84 -1.82
C ILE A 193 10.04 11.13 -1.14
N ASP A 194 9.04 11.60 -1.89
CA ASP A 194 7.71 11.92 -1.36
C ASP A 194 6.92 10.68 -0.94
N LEU A 195 7.10 9.58 -1.69
CA LEU A 195 6.46 8.30 -1.32
C LEU A 195 7.18 7.67 -0.13
N ALA A 196 8.52 7.81 -0.05
CA ALA A 196 9.30 7.37 1.09
C ALA A 196 8.90 8.13 2.37
N GLU A 197 8.54 9.41 2.29
CA GLU A 197 8.07 10.19 3.44
C GLU A 197 6.85 9.57 4.14
N ASN A 198 5.99 8.86 3.40
CA ASN A 198 4.79 8.20 3.91
C ASN A 198 5.05 6.80 4.50
N LEU A 199 6.27 6.26 4.38
CA LEU A 199 6.67 5.04 5.08
C LEU A 199 6.73 5.26 6.60
N SER A 200 6.40 4.22 7.36
CA SER A 200 6.61 4.24 8.81
C SER A 200 8.11 4.39 9.12
N TRP A 201 8.44 4.97 10.27
CA TRP A 201 9.84 5.05 10.70
C TRP A 201 10.52 3.69 10.78
N HIS A 202 9.76 2.64 11.10
CA HIS A 202 10.26 1.28 11.15
C HIS A 202 10.77 0.80 9.77
N GLU A 203 9.99 1.02 8.73
CA GLU A 203 10.36 0.67 7.35
C GLU A 203 11.51 1.55 6.85
N LYS A 204 11.42 2.87 7.09
CA LYS A 204 12.48 3.83 6.73
C LYS A 204 13.84 3.41 7.28
N ILE A 205 13.89 3.07 8.57
CA ILE A 205 15.09 2.61 9.27
C ILE A 205 15.59 1.28 8.69
N SER A 206 14.69 0.30 8.56
CA SER A 206 15.04 -1.05 8.09
C SER A 206 15.68 -1.02 6.70
N LYS A 207 15.14 -0.18 5.81
CA LYS A 207 15.66 0.01 4.47
C LYS A 207 17.06 0.59 4.47
N VAL A 208 17.31 1.69 5.21
CA VAL A 208 18.65 2.31 5.24
C VAL A 208 19.70 1.31 5.73
N ILE A 209 19.34 0.48 6.71
CA ILE A 209 20.20 -0.61 7.19
C ILE A 209 20.48 -1.62 6.07
N LEU A 210 19.46 -2.06 5.33
CA LEU A 210 19.63 -3.00 4.21
C LEU A 210 20.51 -2.42 3.09
N GLU A 211 20.35 -1.15 2.74
CA GLU A 211 21.17 -0.47 1.73
C GLU A 211 22.64 -0.40 2.15
N HIS A 212 22.91 -0.07 3.42
CA HIS A 212 24.27 -0.10 3.96
C HIS A 212 24.84 -1.52 4.01
N ARG A 213 24.02 -2.53 4.34
CA ARG A 213 24.42 -3.95 4.29
C ARG A 213 24.75 -4.44 2.89
N HIS A 214 24.03 -3.94 1.88
CA HIS A 214 24.27 -4.28 0.48
C HIS A 214 25.57 -3.62 -0.02
N SER A 215 25.75 -2.35 0.33
CA SER A 215 26.94 -1.56 -0.05
C SER A 215 28.20 -2.00 0.70
N ASN A 216 28.06 -2.46 1.94
CA ASN A 216 29.14 -2.98 2.76
C ASN A 216 28.95 -4.48 3.02
N ARG A 217 29.67 -5.31 2.25
CA ARG A 217 29.62 -6.77 2.35
C ARG A 217 30.44 -7.34 3.52
N LYS A 218 31.11 -6.52 4.34
CA LYS A 218 31.84 -6.98 5.53
C LYS A 218 30.88 -7.60 6.54
N ARG A 219 31.28 -8.74 7.12
CA ARG A 219 30.54 -9.47 8.17
C ARG A 219 31.46 -9.77 9.37
N PRO A 220 30.99 -9.63 10.64
CA PRO A 220 29.66 -9.14 11.03
C PRO A 220 29.46 -7.68 10.62
N PHE A 221 28.23 -7.33 10.25
CA PHE A 221 27.91 -5.96 9.84
C PHE A 221 28.01 -5.02 11.05
N GLU A 222 28.72 -3.89 10.89
CA GLU A 222 29.04 -2.99 12.01
C GLU A 222 27.84 -2.14 12.47
N GLY A 223 26.76 -2.13 11.68
CA GLY A 223 25.54 -1.36 11.92
C GLY A 223 25.59 0.03 11.29
N VAL A 224 24.44 0.72 11.34
CA VAL A 224 24.27 2.09 10.86
C VAL A 224 23.95 3.00 12.04
N ALA A 225 24.60 4.16 12.12
CA ALA A 225 24.32 5.13 13.16
C ALA A 225 22.93 5.77 12.97
N ALA A 226 22.22 6.03 14.07
CA ALA A 226 20.91 6.70 14.02
C ALA A 226 20.96 8.08 13.32
N MET A 227 22.09 8.80 13.44
CA MET A 227 22.31 10.06 12.74
C MET A 227 22.42 9.86 11.23
N ALA A 228 23.17 8.87 10.76
CA ALA A 228 23.28 8.56 9.34
C ALA A 228 21.91 8.16 8.74
N ILE A 229 21.07 7.48 9.53
CA ILE A 229 19.68 7.19 9.13
C ILE A 229 18.85 8.47 9.00
N ALA A 230 19.02 9.43 9.92
CA ALA A 230 18.31 10.72 9.87
C ALA A 230 18.76 11.58 8.68
N GLU A 231 20.07 11.61 8.41
CA GLU A 231 20.67 12.34 7.30
C GLU A 231 20.26 11.77 5.94
N HIS A 232 20.11 10.45 5.82
CA HIS A 232 19.70 9.79 4.58
C HIS A 232 18.37 10.32 4.02
N TYR A 233 17.42 10.67 4.89
CA TYR A 233 16.13 11.23 4.48
C TYR A 233 16.08 12.77 4.53
N GLY A 234 17.21 13.46 4.74
CA GLY A 234 17.23 14.92 4.85
C GLY A 234 16.50 15.47 6.09
N GLU A 235 16.26 14.64 7.11
CA GLU A 235 15.51 15.00 8.31
C GLU A 235 16.37 14.89 9.60
N PRO A 236 17.49 15.61 9.74
CA PRO A 236 18.37 15.49 10.92
C PRO A 236 17.65 15.83 12.24
N GLY A 237 16.61 16.67 12.19
CA GLY A 237 15.75 17.00 13.35
C GLY A 237 14.89 15.85 13.88
N LYS A 238 14.83 14.71 13.19
CA LYS A 238 14.02 13.53 13.58
C LYS A 238 14.79 12.46 14.34
N ILE A 239 16.06 12.73 14.70
CA ILE A 239 16.91 11.76 15.38
C ILE A 239 16.27 11.16 16.65
N ASN A 240 15.55 11.95 17.44
CA ASN A 240 14.87 11.45 18.65
C ASN A 240 13.75 10.45 18.30
N THR A 241 12.99 10.70 17.24
CA THR A 241 11.95 9.77 16.75
C THR A 241 12.58 8.47 16.26
N ILE A 242 13.67 8.56 15.49
CA ILE A 242 14.42 7.40 14.99
C ILE A 242 14.96 6.56 16.15
N GLN A 243 15.59 7.20 17.14
CA GLN A 243 16.12 6.51 18.32
C GLN A 243 15.02 5.82 19.13
N LYS A 244 13.86 6.46 19.29
CA LYS A 244 12.71 5.86 19.97
C LYS A 244 12.18 4.64 19.20
N THR A 245 12.04 4.76 17.88
CA THR A 245 11.61 3.64 17.01
C THR A 245 12.60 2.48 17.05
N LEU A 246 13.90 2.76 16.96
CA LEU A 246 14.97 1.76 17.08
C LEU A 246 14.93 1.02 18.42
N SER A 247 14.75 1.76 19.51
CA SER A 247 14.69 1.20 20.87
C SER A 247 13.46 0.31 21.05
N HIS A 248 12.27 0.82 20.71
CA HIS A 248 11.04 0.03 20.77
C HIS A 248 11.07 -1.19 19.83
N GLY A 249 11.63 -1.05 18.62
CA GLY A 249 11.77 -2.14 17.67
C GLY A 249 12.79 -3.19 18.12
N LYS A 250 13.83 -2.80 18.87
CA LYS A 250 14.76 -3.75 19.51
C LYS A 250 14.08 -4.59 20.58
N ASP A 251 13.23 -3.99 21.40
CA ASP A 251 12.45 -4.70 22.43
C ASP A 251 11.47 -5.69 21.80
N ARG A 252 10.97 -5.39 20.59
CA ARG A 252 10.10 -6.26 19.78
C ARG A 252 10.86 -7.27 18.91
N GLY A 253 12.19 -7.34 19.03
CA GLY A 253 13.00 -8.31 18.29
C GLY A 253 13.23 -7.97 16.81
N ILE A 254 12.97 -6.74 16.38
CA ILE A 254 13.11 -6.35 14.97
C ILE A 254 14.50 -5.77 14.69
N PHE A 255 14.93 -4.84 15.53
CA PHE A 255 16.27 -4.26 15.46
C PHE A 255 17.24 -4.94 16.43
N ALA A 256 18.52 -4.87 16.09
CA ALA A 256 19.63 -5.25 16.94
C ALA A 256 20.65 -4.11 16.99
N GLN A 257 21.49 -4.15 18.02
CA GLN A 257 22.52 -3.15 18.26
C GLN A 257 23.88 -3.84 18.27
N PRO A 258 24.54 -4.00 17.10
CA PRO A 258 25.84 -4.67 17.01
C PRO A 258 26.93 -3.92 17.80
N SER A 259 26.85 -2.59 17.87
CA SER A 259 27.75 -1.77 18.68
C SER A 259 27.03 -0.54 19.23
N ARG A 260 27.61 0.12 20.24
CA ARG A 260 26.97 1.26 20.91
C ARG A 260 26.68 2.38 19.89
N GLY A 261 25.39 2.66 19.69
CA GLY A 261 24.93 3.71 18.78
C GLY A 261 24.79 3.30 17.31
N ALA A 262 25.19 2.09 16.93
CA ALA A 262 24.99 1.52 15.60
C ALA A 262 23.92 0.44 15.61
N TRP A 263 23.11 0.38 14.57
CA TRP A 263 21.90 -0.44 14.52
C TRP A 263 21.86 -1.32 13.29
N ASP A 264 21.24 -2.48 13.43
CA ASP A 264 21.07 -3.47 12.38
C ASP A 264 19.69 -4.14 12.49
N LEU A 265 19.32 -4.92 11.48
CA LEU A 265 18.17 -5.82 11.55
C LEU A 265 18.57 -7.08 12.32
N ARG A 266 17.75 -7.46 13.32
CA ARG A 266 18.02 -8.64 14.14
C ARG A 266 18.12 -9.90 13.29
N ALA A 267 17.16 -10.11 12.39
CA ALA A 267 17.13 -11.28 11.52
C ALA A 267 18.40 -11.41 10.66
N GLU A 268 18.93 -10.30 10.15
CA GLU A 268 20.15 -10.31 9.33
C GLU A 268 21.41 -10.53 10.18
N MET A 269 21.48 -9.95 11.37
CA MET A 269 22.59 -10.19 12.32
C MET A 269 22.63 -11.66 12.80
N GLU A 270 21.46 -12.25 13.05
CA GLU A 270 21.33 -13.67 13.40
C GLU A 270 21.75 -14.57 12.22
N ARG A 271 21.36 -14.22 11.00
CA ARG A 271 21.79 -14.92 9.77
C ARG A 271 23.31 -14.88 9.60
N ASP A 272 23.94 -13.73 9.80
CA ASP A 272 25.40 -13.60 9.72
C ASP A 272 26.10 -14.51 10.76
N SER A 273 25.57 -14.56 11.98
CA SER A 273 26.09 -15.37 13.07
C SER A 273 25.98 -16.87 12.76
N TYR A 274 24.84 -17.29 12.21
CA TYR A 274 24.60 -18.67 11.78
C TYR A 274 25.57 -19.11 10.66
N ASN A 275 25.79 -18.25 9.66
CA ASN A 275 26.71 -18.53 8.56
C ASN A 275 28.15 -18.69 9.05
N ALA A 276 28.61 -17.81 9.95
CA ALA A 276 29.95 -17.90 10.54
C ALA A 276 30.17 -19.18 11.36
N GLN A 277 29.16 -19.63 12.11
CA GLN A 277 29.21 -20.91 12.84
C GLN A 277 29.30 -22.11 11.88
N THR A 278 28.54 -22.07 10.78
CA THR A 278 28.55 -23.15 9.78
C THR A 278 29.89 -23.23 9.03
N GLU A 279 30.48 -22.10 8.68
CA GLU A 279 31.80 -22.05 8.06
C GLU A 279 32.90 -22.58 8.98
N SER A 280 32.87 -22.24 10.27
CA SER A 280 33.85 -22.75 11.24
C SER A 280 33.73 -24.26 11.49
N MET A 281 32.52 -24.83 11.49
CA MET A 281 32.29 -26.28 11.56
C MET A 281 32.79 -27.04 10.32
N ASN A 282 32.61 -26.46 9.13
CA ASN A 282 33.10 -27.05 7.88
C ASN A 282 34.64 -27.03 7.77
N ILE A 283 35.31 -26.02 8.33
CA ILE A 283 36.78 -25.97 8.38
C ILE A 283 37.34 -26.97 9.42
N GLY A 284 36.64 -27.17 10.55
CA GLY A 284 37.02 -28.16 11.57
C GLY A 284 36.94 -29.61 11.07
N SER A 285 35.92 -29.94 10.28
CA SER A 285 35.75 -31.29 9.72
C SER A 285 36.73 -31.62 8.57
N GLN A 286 37.20 -30.62 7.82
CA GLN A 286 38.26 -30.83 6.81
C GLN A 286 39.65 -31.03 7.44
N SER A 287 39.91 -30.44 8.60
CA SER A 287 41.21 -30.61 9.29
C SER A 287 41.33 -31.96 10.02
N GLU A 288 40.23 -32.58 10.45
CA GLU A 288 40.24 -33.95 10.98
C GLU A 288 40.44 -35.04 9.92
N HIS A 289 40.07 -34.78 8.66
CA HIS A 289 40.30 -35.72 7.55
C HIS A 289 41.74 -35.73 7.00
N PHE A 290 42.57 -34.75 7.35
CA PHE A 290 43.99 -34.69 6.97
C PHE A 290 44.95 -35.27 8.03
N ASN A 291 44.42 -35.68 9.20
CA ASN A 291 45.20 -36.24 10.31
C ASN A 291 44.86 -37.72 10.60
N ARG A 292 44.40 -38.48 9.59
CA ARG A 292 44.29 -39.95 9.64
C ARG A 292 44.97 -40.60 8.46
#